data_AF-A0A0Q3MC30-F1
#
_entry.id   AF-A0A0Q3MC30-F1
#
_cell.length_a   1.000
_cell.length_b   1.000
_cell.length_c   1.000
_cell.angle_alpha   90.00
_cell.angle_beta   90.00
_cell.angle_gamma   90.00
#
_symmetry.space_group_name_H-M   'P 1'
#
loop_
_entity.id
_entity.type
_entity.pdbx_description
1 polymer ?
#
loop_
_entity_poly.entity_id
_entity_poly.type
_entity_poly.pdbx_seq_one_letter_code
_entity_poly.pdbx_strand_id
1 'polypeptide(L)'
;MASADIVVGGVERGQPYLQESTVRVIWAYHHKDMGEAGQNYHGSNRGTKSLRLLNPEKEEVLFASLPYFDLTNKDVPVPDKDTTYWCQMFKIPVQHEKHHVTKVE
;
A
#
# COMPACT_ATOMS: atom_id res chain seq x y z
N MET A 1 21.95 10.24 -19.36
CA MET A 1 21.28 9.32 -18.42
C MET A 1 20.83 10.15 -17.23
N ALA A 2 19.57 10.04 -16.82
CA ALA A 2 19.06 10.75 -15.64
C ALA A 2 19.58 10.04 -14.38
N SER A 3 20.11 10.80 -13.43
CA SER A 3 20.54 10.27 -12.12
C SER A 3 19.38 10.46 -11.13
N ALA A 4 19.01 9.39 -10.43
CA ALA A 4 17.97 9.41 -9.42
C ALA A 4 18.58 9.02 -8.07
N ASP A 5 18.53 9.95 -7.12
CA ASP A 5 18.92 9.69 -5.74
C ASP A 5 17.69 9.21 -4.97
N ILE A 6 17.57 7.90 -4.79
CA ILE A 6 16.54 7.33 -3.92
C ILE A 6 17.14 7.16 -2.53
N VAL A 7 16.71 7.98 -1.59
CA VAL A 7 17.02 7.79 -0.16
C VAL A 7 15.90 6.98 0.47
N VAL A 8 16.16 5.70 0.70
CA VAL A 8 15.23 4.82 1.42
C VAL A 8 15.62 4.83 2.90
N GLY A 9 14.86 5.54 3.71
CA GLY A 9 15.03 5.52 5.17
C GLY A 9 13.86 6.18 5.88
N GLY A 10 13.44 5.59 7.01
CA GLY A 10 12.73 6.37 8.01
C GLY A 10 13.75 7.28 8.70
N VAL A 11 13.34 8.48 9.10
CA VAL A 11 14.20 9.34 9.91
C VAL A 11 13.57 9.46 11.29
N GLU A 12 14.23 8.90 12.29
CA GLU A 12 13.86 9.09 13.69
C GLU A 12 14.97 9.88 14.38
N ARG A 13 14.64 11.05 14.95
CA ARG A 13 15.62 11.93 15.62
C ARG A 13 16.85 12.28 14.76
N GLY A 14 16.65 12.43 13.44
CA GLY A 14 17.73 12.80 12.51
C GLY A 14 18.63 11.65 12.07
N GLN A 15 18.35 10.40 12.47
CA GLN A 15 19.10 9.23 12.03
C GLN A 15 18.25 8.33 11.10
N PRO A 16 18.87 7.72 10.07
CA PRO A 16 18.22 6.68 9.29
C PRO A 16 17.84 5.50 10.18
N TYR A 17 16.59 5.08 10.09
CA TYR A 17 16.02 4.01 10.88
C TYR A 17 15.02 3.22 10.00
N LEU A 18 15.02 1.88 10.09
CA LEU A 18 14.04 1.01 9.43
C LEU A 18 13.22 0.24 10.49
N GLN A 19 11.90 0.44 10.51
CA GLN A 19 10.95 -0.26 11.39
C GLN A 19 10.21 -1.35 10.62
N GLU A 20 9.68 -2.34 11.36
CA GLU A 20 8.63 -3.24 10.85
C GLU A 20 7.31 -2.50 10.56
N SER A 21 7.15 -1.30 11.12
CA SER A 21 6.02 -0.42 10.90
C SER A 21 6.10 0.30 9.54
N THR A 22 5.13 1.17 9.26
CA THR A 22 5.12 1.97 8.04
C THR A 22 6.23 3.02 8.09
N VAL A 23 7.13 2.97 7.10
CA VAL A 23 8.18 3.95 6.87
C VAL A 23 7.76 4.90 5.75
N ARG A 24 8.10 6.19 5.90
CA ARG A 24 7.88 7.20 4.86
C ARG A 24 9.12 7.30 3.98
N VAL A 25 9.04 6.77 2.76
CA VAL A 25 10.10 6.93 1.76
C VAL A 25 9.97 8.29 1.10
N ILE A 26 11.08 9.02 1.02
CA ILE A 26 11.18 10.31 0.35
C ILE A 26 12.02 10.10 -0.91
N TRP A 27 11.56 10.63 -2.04
CA TRP A 27 12.26 10.48 -3.30
C TRP A 27 12.37 11.83 -4.00
N ALA A 28 13.44 12.00 -4.76
CA ALA A 28 13.61 13.09 -5.70
C ALA A 28 14.50 12.63 -6.85
N TYR A 29 14.28 13.15 -8.05
CA TYR A 29 15.15 12.87 -9.18
C TYR A 29 15.35 14.12 -10.03
N HIS A 30 16.46 14.12 -10.77
CA HIS A 30 16.78 15.21 -11.68
C HIS A 30 17.01 14.66 -13.09
N HIS A 31 16.68 15.46 -14.11
CA HIS A 31 16.78 15.05 -15.51
C HIS A 31 18.23 15.02 -16.03
N LYS A 32 19.14 15.66 -15.29
CA LYS A 32 20.59 15.70 -15.54
C LYS A 32 21.32 15.26 -14.28
N ASP A 33 22.44 14.56 -14.48
CA ASP A 33 23.39 14.25 -13.42
C ASP A 33 24.16 15.52 -13.04
N MET A 34 24.23 15.84 -11.75
CA MET A 34 24.64 17.17 -11.27
C MET A 34 26.10 17.25 -10.81
N GLY A 35 26.86 16.14 -10.83
CA GLY A 35 28.29 16.14 -10.49
C GLY A 35 28.60 16.84 -9.15
N GLU A 36 29.75 17.52 -9.06
CA GLU A 36 30.18 18.23 -7.83
C GLU A 36 29.46 19.57 -7.60
N ALA A 37 28.63 20.05 -8.54
CA ALA A 37 28.04 21.39 -8.49
C ALA A 37 26.85 21.51 -7.50
N GLY A 38 26.55 20.46 -6.75
CA GLY A 38 25.48 20.44 -5.75
C GLY A 38 24.09 20.18 -6.32
N GLN A 39 23.17 19.79 -5.43
CA GLN A 39 21.80 19.47 -5.79
C GLN A 39 20.96 20.75 -5.97
N ASN A 40 20.44 20.99 -7.17
CA ASN A 40 19.39 21.98 -7.39
C ASN A 40 18.03 21.44 -6.90
N TYR A 41 17.12 22.35 -6.56
CA TYR A 41 15.78 21.99 -6.14
C TYR A 41 15.01 21.21 -7.23
N HIS A 42 14.41 20.08 -6.85
CA HIS A 42 13.83 19.09 -7.78
C HIS A 42 12.42 19.41 -8.31
N GLY A 43 11.84 20.57 -7.96
CA GLY A 43 10.53 21.00 -8.46
C GLY A 43 9.41 20.01 -8.12
N SER A 44 8.68 19.55 -9.15
CA SER A 44 7.64 18.52 -9.06
C SER A 44 8.19 17.08 -9.06
N ASN A 45 9.47 16.88 -9.38
CA ASN A 45 10.10 15.56 -9.47
C ASN A 45 10.61 15.11 -8.10
N ARG A 46 9.73 15.16 -7.12
CA ARG A 46 9.97 14.76 -5.74
C ARG A 46 8.65 14.34 -5.10
N GLY A 47 8.72 13.55 -4.06
CA GLY A 47 7.52 13.17 -3.32
C GLY A 47 7.82 12.28 -2.14
N THR A 48 6.73 11.77 -1.56
CA THR A 48 6.81 10.82 -0.45
C THR A 48 5.84 9.67 -0.69
N LYS A 49 6.22 8.45 -0.31
CA LYS A 49 5.36 7.26 -0.33
C LYS A 49 5.50 6.52 0.99
N SER A 50 4.39 6.23 1.66
CA SER A 50 4.36 5.39 2.86
C SER A 50 4.39 3.92 2.44
N LEU A 51 5.36 3.16 2.96
CA LEU A 51 5.61 1.76 2.62
C LEU A 51 5.92 0.95 3.88
N ARG A 52 5.64 -0.35 3.85
CA ARG A 52 6.26 -1.31 4.77
C ARG A 52 7.49 -1.90 4.08
N LEU A 53 8.67 -1.40 4.45
CA LEU A 53 9.93 -1.82 3.81
C LEU A 53 10.36 -3.21 4.30
N LEU A 54 10.22 -3.47 5.59
CA LEU A 54 10.47 -4.76 6.19
C LEU A 54 9.18 -5.58 6.15
N ASN A 55 8.76 -6.00 4.95
CA ASN A 55 7.63 -6.91 4.82
C ASN A 55 8.16 -8.35 4.80
N PRO A 56 7.78 -9.21 5.74
CA PRO A 56 8.12 -10.62 5.63
C PRO A 56 7.51 -11.17 4.33
N GLU A 57 8.27 -11.98 3.60
CA GLU A 57 7.71 -12.76 2.49
C GLU A 57 6.56 -13.59 3.06
N LYS A 58 5.34 -13.27 2.64
CA LYS A 58 4.22 -14.16 2.82
C LYS A 58 4.30 -15.14 1.68
N GLU A 59 4.39 -16.42 2.01
CA GLU A 59 4.24 -17.48 1.04
C GLU A 59 2.91 -17.24 0.31
N GLU A 60 3.00 -16.93 -0.98
CA GLU A 60 1.81 -16.87 -1.83
C GLU A 60 1.30 -18.30 -1.98
N VAL A 61 0.42 -18.70 -1.06
CA VAL A 61 -0.34 -19.91 -1.23
C VAL A 61 -1.13 -19.72 -2.53
N LEU A 62 -0.85 -20.52 -3.54
CA LEU A 62 -1.53 -20.50 -4.82
C LEU A 62 -2.98 -20.95 -4.60
N PHE A 63 -3.85 -19.98 -4.29
CA PHE A 63 -5.27 -20.19 -3.96
C PHE A 63 -6.18 -20.30 -5.19
N ALA A 64 -5.62 -20.37 -6.39
CA ALA A 64 -6.37 -20.37 -7.65
C ALA A 64 -7.41 -21.51 -7.77
N SER A 65 -7.39 -22.50 -6.85
CA SER A 65 -8.33 -23.61 -6.79
C SER A 65 -9.29 -23.59 -5.59
N LEU A 66 -9.20 -22.62 -4.67
CA LEU A 66 -10.12 -22.57 -3.53
C LEU A 66 -11.47 -21.96 -3.93
N PRO A 67 -12.60 -22.51 -3.43
CA PRO A 67 -13.90 -21.89 -3.61
C PRO A 67 -13.94 -20.53 -2.91
N TYR A 68 -14.53 -19.54 -3.57
CA TYR A 68 -14.73 -18.20 -3.05
C TYR A 68 -16.17 -17.73 -3.32
N PHE A 69 -16.60 -16.68 -2.63
CA PHE A 69 -17.85 -15.98 -2.91
C PHE A 69 -17.72 -14.51 -2.51
N ASP A 70 -18.44 -13.64 -3.21
CA ASP A 70 -18.34 -12.20 -3.01
C ASP A 70 -19.37 -11.68 -1.99
N LEU A 71 -18.93 -10.76 -1.14
CA LEU A 71 -19.79 -9.99 -0.24
C LEU A 71 -19.79 -8.52 -0.69
N THR A 72 -20.71 -8.19 -1.61
CA THR A 72 -20.79 -6.86 -2.22
C THR A 72 -22.10 -6.17 -1.92
N ASN A 73 -22.03 -4.92 -1.48
CA ASN A 73 -23.18 -4.02 -1.44
C ASN A 73 -23.50 -3.60 -2.88
N LYS A 74 -24.65 -4.03 -3.41
CA LYS A 74 -25.05 -3.73 -4.79
C LYS A 74 -25.84 -2.44 -4.87
N ASP A 75 -25.48 -1.60 -5.85
CA ASP A 75 -26.23 -0.40 -6.24
C ASP A 75 -26.54 0.56 -5.08
N VAL A 76 -25.61 0.69 -4.14
CA VAL A 76 -25.76 1.61 -3.00
C VAL A 76 -25.57 3.06 -3.44
N PRO A 77 -26.59 3.92 -3.33
CA PRO A 77 -26.42 5.34 -3.62
C PRO A 77 -25.55 5.99 -2.53
N VAL A 78 -24.54 6.75 -2.95
CA VAL A 78 -23.68 7.52 -2.04
C VAL A 78 -24.47 8.75 -1.56
N PRO A 79 -24.77 8.90 -0.26
CA PRO A 79 -25.49 10.07 0.23
C PRO A 79 -24.66 11.35 0.14
N ASP A 80 -25.34 12.50 -0.01
CA ASP A 80 -24.72 13.83 0.08
C ASP A 80 -24.45 14.18 1.56
N LYS A 81 -23.45 13.51 2.14
CA LYS A 81 -22.99 13.63 3.52
C LYS A 81 -21.48 13.48 3.56
N ASP A 82 -20.85 14.22 4.47
CA ASP A 82 -19.38 14.16 4.68
C ASP A 82 -18.90 12.74 5.01
N THR A 83 -19.71 11.93 5.70
CA THR A 83 -19.38 10.54 6.05
C THR A 83 -20.65 9.70 6.15
N THR A 84 -20.63 8.50 5.55
CA THR A 84 -21.73 7.52 5.64
C THR A 84 -21.16 6.15 6.01
N TYR A 85 -21.72 5.51 7.04
CA TYR A 85 -21.46 4.11 7.36
C TYR A 85 -22.61 3.25 6.80
N TRP A 86 -22.29 2.22 6.02
CA TRP A 86 -23.28 1.36 5.37
C TRP A 86 -23.12 -0.09 5.84
N CYS A 87 -24.18 -0.67 6.36
CA CYS A 87 -24.20 -2.06 6.84
C CYS A 87 -25.20 -2.88 6.06
N GLN A 88 -24.82 -4.11 5.68
CA GLN A 88 -25.69 -5.09 5.04
C GLN A 88 -25.46 -6.46 5.67
N MET A 89 -26.55 -7.20 5.86
CA MET A 89 -26.48 -8.59 6.27
C MET A 89 -26.36 -9.47 5.02
N PHE A 90 -25.40 -10.39 5.03
CA PHE A 90 -25.19 -11.34 3.94
C PHE A 90 -25.52 -12.75 4.39
N LYS A 91 -26.19 -13.50 3.51
CA LYS A 91 -26.35 -14.94 3.69
C LYS A 91 -25.19 -15.65 3.03
N ILE A 92 -24.42 -16.40 3.81
CA ILE A 92 -23.33 -17.24 3.30
C ILE A 92 -23.91 -18.32 2.37
N PRO A 93 -23.27 -18.65 1.23
CA PRO A 93 -23.70 -19.75 0.38
C PRO A 93 -23.81 -21.05 1.16
N VAL A 94 -24.80 -21.89 0.81
CA VAL A 94 -25.00 -23.17 1.47
C VAL A 94 -23.77 -24.05 1.25
N GLN A 95 -23.21 -24.55 2.36
CA GLN A 95 -22.10 -25.50 2.35
C GLN A 95 -22.58 -26.83 2.93
N HIS A 96 -22.06 -27.94 2.40
CA HIS A 96 -22.44 -29.28 2.84
C HIS A 96 -21.64 -29.79 4.05
N GLU A 97 -20.57 -29.07 4.39
CA GLU A 97 -19.71 -29.35 5.53
C GLU A 97 -19.22 -28.04 6.19
N LYS A 98 -18.46 -28.16 7.28
CA LYS A 98 -17.88 -27.00 7.95
C LYS A 98 -16.62 -26.54 7.20
N HIS A 99 -16.61 -25.29 6.76
CA HIS A 99 -15.44 -24.67 6.13
C HIS A 99 -14.77 -23.63 7.04
N HIS A 100 -13.47 -23.41 6.83
CA HIS A 100 -12.72 -22.30 7.42
C HIS A 100 -12.50 -21.22 6.36
N VAL A 101 -12.77 -19.96 6.71
CA VAL A 101 -12.36 -18.81 5.89
C VAL A 101 -10.89 -18.54 6.19
N THR A 102 -10.03 -18.83 5.21
CA THR A 102 -8.56 -18.71 5.34
C THR A 102 -8.00 -17.44 4.72
N LYS A 103 -8.79 -16.73 3.89
CA LYS A 103 -8.41 -15.48 3.22
C LYS A 103 -9.64 -14.58 3.06
N VAL A 104 -9.43 -13.27 3.19
CA VAL A 104 -10.36 -12.20 2.82
C VAL A 104 -9.53 -11.16 2.08
N GLU A 105 -10.04 -10.66 0.95
CA GLU A 105 -9.40 -9.63 0.11
C GLU A 105 -10.38 -8.52 -0.25
#